data_AF-A0A1G0H571-F1
#
_entry.id   AF-A0A1G0H571-F1
#
_cell.length_a   1.000
_cell.length_b   1.000
_cell.length_c   1.000
_cell.angle_alpha   90.00
_cell.angle_beta   90.00
_cell.angle_gamma   90.00
#
_symmetry.space_group_name_H-M   'P 1'
#
loop_
_entity.id
_entity.type
_entity.pdbx_description
1 polymer ?
#
loop_
_entity_poly.entity_id
_entity_poly.type
_entity_poly.pdbx_seq_one_letter_code
_entity_poly.pdbx_strand_id
1 'polypeptide(L)'
;MRLSPTSITQICGDSEKIIVYGFSQCKYEAVAKALQTTLTHVYTWSSTPYAYIRANQFAFFTTTYRCKSGITNLVIENVHRKRQGEPIIPLLFCIGYEDSDDPSSFFQLDISSVARSISIDSYTHSELRRCYKLVTETSPEVQEVARETLKFVKIRKIPNSDTYELIRLPPFWEEEKWLSSWQQRRHSTRSLDQKPDWRKAIERHTQSFNDSSPQAHNTKLPLDRDFKKLYSNKFKP
;
A
#
# COMPACT_ATOMS: atom_id res chain seq x y z
N MET A 1 -21.05 5.63 11.00
CA MET A 1 -20.58 5.35 9.62
C MET A 1 -21.07 3.97 9.20
N ARG A 2 -22.08 3.95 8.34
CA ARG A 2 -22.43 2.81 7.48
C ARG A 2 -21.79 3.04 6.11
N LEU A 3 -21.39 2.01 5.40
CA LEU A 3 -20.92 2.14 4.01
C LEU A 3 -22.01 1.70 3.03
N SER A 4 -22.07 2.36 1.87
CA SER A 4 -22.94 1.99 0.75
C SER A 4 -22.46 0.67 0.12
N PRO A 5 -23.26 -0.42 0.13
CA PRO A 5 -22.83 -1.73 -0.37
C PRO A 5 -22.33 -1.69 -1.81
N THR A 6 -23.01 -0.93 -2.68
CA THR A 6 -22.62 -0.71 -4.08
C THR A 6 -21.18 -0.17 -4.19
N SER A 7 -20.80 0.76 -3.31
CA SER A 7 -19.43 1.31 -3.28
C SER A 7 -18.39 0.34 -2.70
N ILE A 8 -18.80 -0.61 -1.85
CA ILE A 8 -17.92 -1.70 -1.40
C ILE A 8 -17.63 -2.63 -2.59
N THR A 9 -18.66 -3.12 -3.29
CA THR A 9 -18.51 -4.01 -4.45
C THR A 9 -17.67 -3.39 -5.55
N GLN A 10 -17.89 -2.11 -5.89
CA GLN A 10 -17.11 -1.38 -6.90
C GLN A 10 -15.61 -1.22 -6.57
N ILE A 11 -15.24 -1.31 -5.29
CA ILE A 11 -13.85 -1.18 -4.81
C ILE A 11 -13.19 -2.54 -4.63
N CYS A 12 -13.93 -3.53 -4.11
CA CYS A 12 -13.39 -4.83 -3.69
C CYS A 12 -13.45 -5.89 -4.80
N GLY A 13 -14.42 -5.79 -5.73
CA GLY A 13 -14.76 -6.88 -6.63
C GLY A 13 -15.13 -8.14 -5.84
N ASP A 14 -14.67 -9.28 -6.32
CA ASP A 14 -14.90 -10.60 -5.72
C ASP A 14 -13.95 -10.93 -4.54
N SER A 15 -13.21 -9.93 -4.02
CA SER A 15 -12.19 -10.14 -2.99
C SER A 15 -12.74 -9.99 -1.57
N GLU A 16 -12.83 -11.10 -0.84
CA GLU A 16 -13.14 -11.13 0.61
C GLU A 16 -12.06 -10.45 1.49
N LYS A 17 -10.88 -10.20 0.92
CA LYS A 17 -9.69 -9.68 1.58
C LYS A 17 -9.46 -8.23 1.15
N ILE A 18 -9.24 -7.31 2.09
CA ILE A 18 -8.90 -5.92 1.78
C ILE A 18 -7.93 -5.33 2.81
N ILE A 19 -7.01 -4.50 2.35
CA ILE A 19 -6.16 -3.68 3.22
C ILE A 19 -6.62 -2.22 3.15
N VAL A 20 -6.80 -1.58 4.30
CA VAL A 20 -7.25 -0.18 4.39
C VAL A 20 -6.15 0.69 5.00
N TYR A 21 -5.84 1.79 4.32
CA TYR A 21 -4.82 2.77 4.69
C TYR A 21 -5.27 4.18 4.31
N GLY A 22 -4.63 5.22 4.86
CA GLY A 22 -4.96 6.59 4.49
C GLY A 22 -4.48 7.62 5.50
N PHE A 23 -5.06 8.81 5.43
CA PHE A 23 -4.89 9.88 6.42
C PHE A 23 -5.89 9.70 7.57
N SER A 24 -5.52 10.11 8.80
CA SER A 24 -6.44 10.09 9.95
C SER A 24 -7.62 11.03 9.73
N GLN A 25 -7.40 12.17 9.06
CA GLN A 25 -8.45 13.09 8.58
C GLN A 25 -9.47 12.37 7.67
N CYS A 26 -9.04 11.35 6.92
CA CYS A 26 -9.92 10.54 6.08
C CYS A 26 -10.65 9.42 6.85
N LYS A 27 -10.64 9.42 8.19
CA LYS A 27 -11.37 8.46 9.06
C LYS A 27 -11.16 6.98 8.65
N TYR A 28 -9.98 6.62 8.12
CA TYR A 28 -9.74 5.33 7.43
C TYR A 28 -9.94 4.10 8.33
N GLU A 29 -9.70 4.21 9.63
CA GLU A 29 -9.97 3.13 10.60
C GLU A 29 -11.47 2.91 10.83
N ALA A 30 -12.29 3.96 10.71
CA ALA A 30 -13.76 3.82 10.73
C ALA A 30 -14.28 3.16 9.45
N VAL A 31 -13.67 3.45 8.29
CA VAL A 31 -13.94 2.72 7.04
C VAL A 31 -13.59 1.23 7.19
N ALA A 32 -12.42 0.90 7.75
CA ALA A 32 -12.05 -0.48 8.00
C ALA A 32 -13.03 -1.19 8.94
N LYS A 33 -13.40 -0.56 10.06
CA LYS A 33 -14.42 -1.11 10.98
C LYS A 33 -15.80 -1.27 10.32
N ALA A 34 -16.15 -0.39 9.39
CA ALA A 34 -17.40 -0.50 8.63
C ALA A 34 -17.36 -1.57 7.53
N LEU A 35 -16.19 -1.87 6.95
CA LEU A 35 -16.00 -2.98 6.01
C LEU A 35 -16.05 -4.35 6.72
N GLN A 36 -15.66 -4.43 7.99
CA GLN A 36 -15.67 -5.67 8.80
C GLN A 36 -17.08 -6.26 9.02
N THR A 37 -18.15 -5.53 8.71
CA THR A 37 -19.52 -6.05 8.71
C THR A 37 -19.90 -6.77 7.41
N THR A 38 -19.08 -6.66 6.38
CA THR A 38 -19.37 -7.06 4.99
C THR A 38 -18.32 -8.01 4.41
N LEU A 39 -17.06 -7.92 4.84
CA LEU A 39 -15.94 -8.69 4.30
C LEU A 39 -15.25 -9.52 5.38
N THR A 40 -14.94 -10.78 5.06
CA THR A 40 -14.30 -11.77 5.95
C THR A 40 -12.95 -11.30 6.50
N HIS A 41 -12.18 -10.55 5.70
CA HIS A 41 -10.75 -10.33 5.95
C HIS A 41 -10.32 -8.86 5.69
N VAL A 42 -10.75 -7.95 6.57
CA VAL A 42 -10.33 -6.53 6.55
C VAL A 42 -9.13 -6.30 7.45
N TYR A 43 -8.04 -5.80 6.88
CA TYR A 43 -6.81 -5.45 7.60
C TYR A 43 -6.54 -3.94 7.58
N THR A 44 -6.33 -3.33 8.73
CA THR A 44 -5.64 -2.02 8.83
C THR A 44 -4.14 -2.24 9.01
N TRP A 45 -3.33 -1.18 8.85
CA TRP A 45 -1.91 -1.26 9.18
C TRP A 45 -1.63 -1.52 10.67
N SER A 46 -2.52 -1.01 11.52
CA SER A 46 -2.61 -1.23 12.97
C SER A 46 -3.04 -2.66 13.35
N SER A 47 -3.66 -3.42 12.44
CA SER A 47 -4.13 -4.78 12.71
C SER A 47 -3.00 -5.83 12.80
N THR A 48 -3.12 -6.72 13.78
CA THR A 48 -2.14 -7.76 14.09
C THR A 48 -1.97 -8.88 13.05
N PRO A 49 -2.98 -9.35 12.28
CA PRO A 49 -2.77 -10.46 11.34
C PRO A 49 -1.73 -10.14 10.27
N TYR A 50 -1.82 -8.95 9.66
CA TYR A 50 -0.81 -8.51 8.68
C TYR A 50 0.54 -8.20 9.34
N ALA A 51 0.60 -7.98 10.65
CA ALA A 51 1.87 -7.89 11.40
C ALA A 51 2.55 -9.25 11.59
N TYR A 52 1.80 -10.36 11.47
CA TYR A 52 2.34 -11.72 11.57
C TYR A 52 2.85 -12.25 10.21
N ILE A 53 2.12 -11.98 9.11
CA ILE A 53 2.60 -12.21 7.73
C ILE A 53 3.93 -11.46 7.49
N ARG A 54 4.06 -10.24 8.05
CA ARG A 54 5.28 -9.42 8.06
C ARG A 54 6.49 -10.07 8.74
N ALA A 55 6.33 -11.08 9.62
CA ALA A 55 7.40 -11.56 10.49
C ALA A 55 8.20 -12.75 9.94
N ASN A 56 7.51 -13.78 9.40
CA ASN A 56 8.11 -15.12 9.23
C ASN A 56 8.49 -15.52 7.79
N GLN A 57 8.07 -14.77 6.76
CA GLN A 57 8.35 -15.11 5.35
C GLN A 57 9.27 -14.11 4.63
N PHE A 58 9.22 -12.81 4.97
CA PHE A 58 9.89 -11.74 4.19
C PHE A 58 10.71 -10.79 5.07
N ALA A 59 11.70 -11.32 5.79
CA ALA A 59 12.58 -10.60 6.72
C ALA A 59 13.51 -9.53 6.09
N PHE A 60 13.38 -9.25 4.78
CA PHE A 60 14.23 -8.33 4.02
C PHE A 60 14.07 -6.84 4.35
N PHE A 61 12.99 -6.45 5.05
CA PHE A 61 12.65 -5.04 5.26
C PHE A 61 12.64 -4.65 6.73
N THR A 62 13.45 -3.64 7.08
CA THR A 62 13.68 -3.24 8.48
C THR A 62 12.46 -2.62 9.15
N THR A 63 12.45 -2.72 10.48
CA THR A 63 11.38 -2.26 11.39
C THR A 63 11.08 -0.76 11.32
N THR A 64 11.90 0.04 10.65
CA THR A 64 11.75 1.50 10.45
C THR A 64 10.89 1.89 9.24
N TYR A 65 10.70 1.01 8.26
CA TYR A 65 10.04 1.34 6.97
C TYR A 65 8.74 0.58 6.72
N ARG A 66 8.15 0.02 7.78
CA ARG A 66 7.15 -1.05 7.73
C ARG A 66 6.06 -0.83 6.66
N CYS A 67 5.45 0.35 6.61
CA CYS A 67 4.32 0.66 5.71
C CYS A 67 4.68 0.48 4.22
N LYS A 68 5.79 1.08 3.76
CA LYS A 68 6.26 0.99 2.35
C LYS A 68 6.52 -0.45 1.93
N SER A 69 7.04 -1.24 2.85
CA SER A 69 7.34 -2.65 2.64
C SER A 69 6.07 -3.50 2.65
N GLY A 70 5.06 -3.16 3.47
CA GLY A 70 3.73 -3.75 3.38
C GLY A 70 3.09 -3.60 2.01
N ILE A 71 3.11 -2.38 1.46
CA ILE A 71 2.60 -2.08 0.10
C ILE A 71 3.40 -2.87 -0.96
N THR A 72 4.72 -2.93 -0.81
CA THR A 72 5.60 -3.68 -1.74
C THR A 72 5.30 -5.18 -1.70
N ASN A 73 5.21 -5.77 -0.50
CA ASN A 73 4.94 -7.18 -0.30
C ASN A 73 3.53 -7.56 -0.73
N LEU A 74 2.53 -6.69 -0.57
CA LEU A 74 1.18 -6.90 -1.08
C LEU A 74 1.16 -7.02 -2.61
N VAL A 75 1.93 -6.18 -3.31
CA VAL A 75 2.04 -6.29 -4.78
C VAL A 75 2.76 -7.59 -5.19
N ILE A 76 3.79 -8.03 -4.46
CA ILE A 76 4.45 -9.33 -4.71
C ILE A 76 3.48 -10.50 -4.49
N GLU A 77 2.76 -10.50 -3.37
CA GLU A 77 1.69 -11.47 -3.07
C GLU A 77 0.64 -11.48 -4.18
N ASN A 78 0.13 -10.31 -4.58
CA ASN A 78 -0.86 -10.21 -5.65
C ASN A 78 -0.33 -10.67 -7.02
N VAL A 79 0.97 -10.61 -7.31
CA VAL A 79 1.57 -11.22 -8.51
C VAL A 79 1.49 -12.75 -8.43
N HIS A 80 1.82 -13.34 -7.28
CA HIS A 80 1.71 -14.78 -7.06
C HIS A 80 0.24 -15.24 -7.18
N ARG A 81 -0.68 -14.54 -6.53
CA ARG A 81 -2.13 -14.77 -6.60
C ARG A 81 -2.66 -14.69 -8.03
N LYS A 82 -2.27 -13.68 -8.80
CA LYS A 82 -2.68 -13.54 -10.22
C LYS A 82 -2.22 -14.72 -11.07
N ARG A 83 -0.98 -15.20 -10.89
CA ARG A 83 -0.47 -16.40 -11.59
C ARG A 83 -1.18 -17.69 -11.17
N GLN A 84 -1.74 -17.75 -9.96
CA GLN A 84 -2.53 -18.86 -9.44
C GLN A 84 -4.03 -18.76 -9.80
N GLY A 85 -4.49 -17.67 -10.41
CA GLY A 85 -5.90 -17.40 -10.65
C GLY A 85 -6.69 -16.98 -9.39
N GLU A 86 -6.01 -16.66 -8.29
CA GLU A 86 -6.66 -16.20 -7.06
C GLU A 86 -7.03 -14.70 -7.12
N PRO A 87 -8.15 -14.27 -6.51
CA PRO A 87 -8.53 -12.86 -6.43
C PRO A 87 -7.44 -11.98 -5.79
N ILE A 88 -7.17 -10.84 -6.44
CA ILE A 88 -6.27 -9.77 -5.98
C ILE A 88 -6.78 -9.22 -4.65
N ILE A 89 -5.86 -8.94 -3.70
CA ILE A 89 -6.18 -8.26 -2.44
C ILE A 89 -6.03 -6.74 -2.66
N PRO A 90 -7.11 -5.95 -2.77
CA PRO A 90 -7.02 -4.49 -2.93
C PRO A 90 -6.38 -3.80 -1.71
N LEU A 91 -5.58 -2.77 -1.98
CA LEU A 91 -5.20 -1.74 -1.03
C LEU A 91 -6.06 -0.49 -1.25
N LEU A 92 -6.96 -0.24 -0.31
CA LEU A 92 -7.79 0.95 -0.26
C LEU A 92 -7.04 2.09 0.42
N PHE A 93 -6.74 3.13 -0.35
CA PHE A 93 -6.10 4.36 0.09
C PHE A 93 -7.16 5.47 0.21
N CYS A 94 -7.56 5.77 1.45
CA CYS A 94 -8.45 6.89 1.77
C CYS A 94 -7.66 8.20 1.73
N ILE A 95 -7.90 9.03 0.70
CA ILE A 95 -7.16 10.27 0.41
C ILE A 95 -8.05 11.52 0.30
N GLY A 96 -9.36 11.36 0.44
CA GLY A 96 -10.31 12.46 0.59
C GLY A 96 -11.44 12.13 1.57
N TYR A 97 -12.04 13.15 2.17
CA TYR A 97 -13.21 13.07 3.04
C TYR A 97 -14.11 14.29 2.84
N GLU A 98 -15.43 14.08 2.87
CA GLU A 98 -16.45 15.11 2.67
C GLU A 98 -17.70 14.74 3.49
N ASP A 99 -18.02 15.53 4.52
CA ASP A 99 -19.32 15.47 5.20
C ASP A 99 -20.31 16.38 4.47
N SER A 100 -21.42 15.82 3.98
CA SER A 100 -22.50 16.59 3.35
C SER A 100 -23.19 17.55 4.30
N ASP A 101 -23.18 17.21 5.59
CA ASP A 101 -23.96 17.89 6.62
C ASP A 101 -23.07 18.82 7.48
N ASP A 102 -21.75 18.76 7.30
CA ASP A 102 -20.75 19.69 7.84
C ASP A 102 -19.68 20.01 6.77
N PRO A 103 -19.86 21.08 5.99
CA PRO A 103 -18.89 21.51 4.98
C PRO A 103 -17.50 21.88 5.54
N SER A 104 -17.34 22.07 6.85
CA SER A 104 -16.03 22.30 7.46
C SER A 104 -15.25 20.98 7.65
N SER A 105 -15.95 19.84 7.75
CA SER A 105 -15.38 18.50 7.71
C SER A 105 -15.06 18.06 6.28
N PHE A 106 -14.22 18.84 5.59
CA PHE A 106 -13.66 18.53 4.27
C PHE A 106 -12.14 18.29 4.34
N PHE A 107 -11.67 17.26 3.62
CA PHE A 107 -10.25 17.01 3.39
C PHE A 107 -10.04 16.48 1.97
N GLN A 108 -9.05 17.01 1.26
CA GLN A 108 -8.55 16.44 0.01
C GLN A 108 -7.02 16.53 0.00
N LEU A 109 -6.38 15.46 -0.46
CA LEU A 109 -4.93 15.36 -0.57
C LEU A 109 -4.32 16.41 -1.52
N ASP A 110 -3.48 17.31 -1.00
CA ASP A 110 -2.59 18.10 -1.87
C ASP A 110 -1.42 17.23 -2.38
N ILE A 111 -1.53 16.84 -3.65
CA ILE A 111 -0.52 16.08 -4.39
C ILE A 111 0.80 16.86 -4.54
N SER A 112 0.77 18.19 -4.51
CA SER A 112 1.97 19.03 -4.48
C SER A 112 2.75 18.84 -3.17
N SER A 113 2.06 18.56 -2.06
CA SER A 113 2.65 18.19 -0.77
C SER A 113 3.18 16.74 -0.79
N VAL A 114 2.47 15.80 -1.43
CA VAL A 114 2.95 14.42 -1.62
C VAL A 114 4.30 14.39 -2.33
N ALA A 115 4.44 15.16 -3.41
CA ALA A 115 5.68 15.23 -4.18
C ALA A 115 6.80 15.92 -3.39
N ARG A 116 6.52 17.12 -2.84
CA ARG A 116 7.54 17.99 -2.24
C ARG A 116 7.93 17.60 -0.81
N SER A 117 7.04 17.01 -0.01
CA SER A 117 7.26 16.87 1.45
C SER A 117 8.58 16.17 1.81
N ILE A 118 9.35 16.85 2.65
CA ILE A 118 10.60 16.39 3.26
C ILE A 118 10.34 15.90 4.70
N SER A 119 9.21 16.25 5.32
CA SER A 119 8.97 15.97 6.75
C SER A 119 8.87 14.48 7.06
N ILE A 120 9.50 14.10 8.16
CA ILE A 120 9.64 12.72 8.65
C ILE A 120 8.27 12.17 9.07
N ASP A 121 7.41 13.04 9.61
CA ASP A 121 6.08 12.72 10.15
C ASP A 121 5.05 12.45 9.05
N SER A 122 5.34 12.83 7.80
CA SER A 122 4.45 12.61 6.65
C SER A 122 4.60 11.20 6.03
N TYR A 123 4.52 10.17 6.87
CA TYR A 123 4.60 8.75 6.49
C TYR A 123 3.76 8.48 5.23
N THR A 124 2.47 8.82 5.25
CA THR A 124 1.52 8.60 4.15
C THR A 124 1.98 9.18 2.81
N HIS A 125 2.63 10.35 2.76
CA HIS A 125 3.23 10.87 1.53
C HIS A 125 4.35 9.98 0.98
N SER A 126 5.15 9.41 1.88
CA SER A 126 6.25 8.52 1.53
C SER A 126 5.78 7.10 1.16
N GLU A 127 4.59 6.69 1.59
CA GLU A 127 3.88 5.51 1.07
C GLU A 127 3.23 5.78 -0.30
N LEU A 128 2.57 6.91 -0.51
CA LEU A 128 2.04 7.31 -1.82
C LEU A 128 3.16 7.37 -2.88
N ARG A 129 4.32 7.93 -2.53
CA ARG A 129 5.54 7.88 -3.36
C ARG A 129 6.03 6.44 -3.64
N ARG A 130 5.76 5.46 -2.77
CA ARG A 130 6.04 4.03 -3.05
C ARG A 130 5.02 3.46 -4.05
N CYS A 131 3.75 3.80 -3.92
CA CYS A 131 2.70 3.39 -4.86
C CYS A 131 3.03 3.81 -6.31
N TYR A 132 3.37 5.09 -6.53
CA TYR A 132 3.79 5.58 -7.86
C TYR A 132 5.02 4.83 -8.41
N LYS A 133 6.02 4.57 -7.56
CA LYS A 133 7.21 3.81 -7.96
C LYS A 133 6.91 2.36 -8.35
N LEU A 134 5.94 1.71 -7.70
CA LEU A 134 5.56 0.34 -8.05
C LEU A 134 4.95 0.28 -9.46
N VAL A 135 4.16 1.27 -9.86
CA VAL A 135 3.51 1.34 -11.19
C VAL A 135 4.35 2.00 -12.30
N THR A 136 5.59 2.43 -12.04
CA THR A 136 6.47 3.10 -13.03
C THR A 136 7.93 2.69 -13.02
N GLU A 137 8.47 2.14 -11.92
CA GLU A 137 9.90 1.85 -11.75
C GLU A 137 10.22 0.34 -11.64
N THR A 138 9.28 -0.56 -11.95
CA THR A 138 9.40 -2.03 -11.82
C THR A 138 9.14 -2.76 -13.16
N SER A 139 9.19 -4.09 -13.19
CA SER A 139 8.85 -4.90 -14.38
C SER A 139 7.37 -4.75 -14.80
N PRO A 140 7.01 -4.94 -16.08
CA PRO A 140 5.64 -4.67 -16.57
C PRO A 140 4.53 -5.40 -15.80
N GLU A 141 4.71 -6.68 -15.50
CA GLU A 141 3.82 -7.50 -14.68
C GLU A 141 3.57 -6.89 -13.28
N VAL A 142 4.64 -6.47 -12.59
CA VAL A 142 4.55 -5.84 -11.27
C VAL A 142 3.86 -4.49 -11.36
N GLN A 143 4.08 -3.73 -12.43
CA GLN A 143 3.36 -2.47 -12.64
C GLN A 143 1.86 -2.68 -12.87
N GLU A 144 1.49 -3.68 -13.66
CA GLU A 144 0.09 -4.06 -13.96
C GLU A 144 -0.64 -4.48 -12.67
N VAL A 145 -0.07 -5.44 -11.94
CA VAL A 145 -0.64 -5.91 -10.67
C VAL A 145 -0.66 -4.80 -9.62
N ALA A 146 0.30 -3.86 -9.62
CA ALA A 146 0.23 -2.68 -8.77
C ALA A 146 -0.94 -1.75 -9.13
N ARG A 147 -1.24 -1.53 -10.43
CA ARG A 147 -2.43 -0.76 -10.86
C ARG A 147 -3.73 -1.45 -10.48
N GLU A 148 -3.77 -2.78 -10.49
CA GLU A 148 -4.92 -3.55 -10.01
C GLU A 148 -5.07 -3.51 -8.49
N THR A 149 -3.96 -3.61 -7.76
CA THR A 149 -3.91 -3.60 -6.29
C THR A 149 -4.36 -2.24 -5.70
N LEU A 150 -3.90 -1.13 -6.29
CA LEU A 150 -4.00 0.20 -5.67
C LEU A 150 -5.35 0.88 -6.00
N LYS A 151 -6.21 1.03 -4.99
CA LYS A 151 -7.49 1.77 -5.10
C LYS A 151 -7.40 3.07 -4.30
N PHE A 152 -7.66 4.21 -4.94
CA PHE A 152 -7.73 5.52 -4.26
C PHE A 152 -9.19 5.94 -4.09
N VAL A 153 -9.57 6.47 -2.93
CA VAL A 153 -10.95 6.93 -2.67
C VAL A 153 -11.05 8.27 -1.93
N LYS A 154 -12.13 9.00 -2.26
CA LYS A 154 -12.76 9.98 -1.36
C LYS A 154 -13.93 9.30 -0.65
N ILE A 155 -14.06 9.53 0.65
CA ILE A 155 -15.22 9.12 1.44
C ILE A 155 -16.19 10.30 1.46
N ARG A 156 -17.42 10.10 1.00
CA ARG A 156 -18.47 11.14 1.02
C ARG A 156 -19.67 10.66 1.83
N LYS A 157 -20.20 11.48 2.73
CA LYS A 157 -21.50 11.21 3.38
C LYS A 157 -22.65 11.46 2.42
N ILE A 158 -23.68 10.60 2.44
CA ILE A 158 -24.93 10.85 1.71
C ILE A 158 -25.75 11.88 2.52
N PRO A 159 -26.22 12.99 1.90
CA PRO A 159 -26.99 14.02 2.60
C PRO A 159 -28.14 13.47 3.43
N ASN A 160 -28.24 13.92 4.68
CA ASN A 160 -29.26 13.46 5.64
C ASN A 160 -29.20 11.93 5.95
N SER A 161 -28.02 11.29 5.88
CA SER A 161 -27.86 9.86 6.15
C SER A 161 -26.57 9.51 6.90
N ASP A 162 -26.62 8.50 7.76
CA ASP A 162 -25.44 7.86 8.36
C ASP A 162 -24.62 6.98 7.38
N THR A 163 -25.04 6.95 6.12
CA THR A 163 -24.43 6.17 5.03
C THR A 163 -23.38 7.00 4.29
N TYR A 164 -22.24 6.37 4.03
CA TYR A 164 -21.09 6.96 3.36
C TYR A 164 -20.74 6.14 2.11
N GLU A 165 -20.29 6.81 1.06
CA GLU A 165 -19.86 6.21 -0.20
C GLU A 165 -18.34 6.23 -0.33
N LEU A 166 -17.78 5.13 -0.83
CA LEU A 166 -16.37 5.06 -1.26
C LEU A 166 -16.28 5.46 -2.74
N ILE A 167 -16.09 6.76 -3.00
CA ILE A 167 -15.95 7.29 -4.36
C ILE A 167 -14.54 6.97 -4.86
N ARG A 168 -14.43 6.08 -5.86
CA ARG A 168 -13.16 5.80 -6.53
C ARG A 168 -12.63 7.07 -7.22
N LEU A 169 -11.39 7.42 -6.91
CA LEU A 169 -10.65 8.49 -7.55
C LEU A 169 -9.71 7.92 -8.62
N PRO A 170 -9.33 8.71 -9.65
CA PRO A 170 -8.18 8.38 -10.47
C PRO A 170 -6.90 8.35 -9.62
N PRO A 171 -5.89 7.56 -10.00
CA PRO A 171 -4.59 7.61 -9.34
C PRO A 171 -3.99 9.02 -9.32
N PHE A 172 -3.52 9.43 -8.14
CA PHE A 172 -3.07 10.80 -7.86
C PHE A 172 -1.88 11.28 -8.73
N TRP A 173 -1.20 10.37 -9.44
CA TRP A 173 -0.09 10.66 -10.34
C TRP A 173 -0.51 11.01 -11.77
N GLU A 174 -1.81 10.93 -12.09
CA GLU A 174 -2.39 11.32 -13.36
C GLU A 174 -2.71 12.84 -13.41
N GLU A 175 -2.63 13.54 -12.28
CA GLU A 175 -2.68 15.01 -12.26
C GLU A 175 -1.40 15.61 -12.86
N GLU A 176 -1.56 16.54 -13.80
CA GLU A 176 -0.48 17.24 -14.51
C GLU A 176 0.66 17.75 -13.60
N LYS A 177 0.30 18.33 -12.45
CA LYS A 177 1.25 18.89 -11.47
C LYS A 177 2.13 17.84 -10.78
N TRP A 178 1.81 16.55 -10.88
CA TRP A 178 2.59 15.46 -10.29
C TRP A 178 3.95 15.31 -10.97
N LEU A 179 3.99 15.25 -12.31
CA LEU A 179 5.21 14.92 -13.05
C LEU A 179 6.31 15.97 -12.85
N SER A 180 5.95 17.25 -12.96
CA SER A 180 6.88 18.38 -12.71
C SER A 180 7.37 18.39 -11.26
N SER A 181 6.48 18.25 -10.28
CA SER A 181 6.83 18.18 -8.86
C SER A 181 7.71 16.95 -8.53
N TRP A 182 7.48 15.83 -9.20
CA TRP A 182 8.27 14.61 -9.05
C TRP A 182 9.69 14.74 -9.63
N GLN A 183 9.81 15.35 -10.82
CA GLN A 183 11.10 15.65 -11.44
C GLN A 183 11.93 16.58 -10.53
N GLN A 184 11.35 17.70 -10.08
CA GLN A 184 12.00 18.62 -9.13
C GLN A 184 12.52 17.87 -7.89
N ARG A 185 11.72 16.98 -7.31
CA ARG A 185 12.12 16.16 -6.16
C ARG A 185 13.28 15.20 -6.49
N ARG A 186 13.31 14.60 -7.69
CA ARG A 186 14.40 13.73 -8.13
C ARG A 186 15.72 14.50 -8.30
N HIS A 187 15.68 15.75 -8.73
CA HIS A 187 16.88 16.59 -8.85
C HIS A 187 17.42 17.06 -7.50
N SER A 188 16.55 17.45 -6.55
CA SER A 188 16.99 17.85 -5.20
C SER A 188 17.46 16.68 -4.33
N THR A 189 16.93 15.47 -4.54
CA THR A 189 17.28 14.27 -3.75
C THR A 189 18.49 13.52 -4.32
N ARG A 190 19.68 14.15 -4.36
CA ARG A 190 20.95 13.43 -4.63
C ARG A 190 21.30 12.51 -3.45
N SER A 191 21.20 11.19 -3.65
CA SER A 191 21.66 10.20 -2.66
C SER A 191 23.17 10.02 -2.76
N LEU A 192 23.90 10.30 -1.67
CA LEU A 192 25.32 9.94 -1.53
C LEU A 192 25.51 8.44 -1.19
N ASP A 193 24.50 7.79 -0.61
CA ASP A 193 24.53 6.36 -0.30
C ASP A 193 24.25 5.48 -1.52
N GLN A 194 25.06 4.44 -1.71
CA GLN A 194 24.70 3.25 -2.50
C GLN A 194 23.66 2.41 -1.73
N LYS A 195 22.37 2.71 -1.93
CA LYS A 195 21.27 1.91 -1.36
C LYS A 195 20.98 0.69 -2.23
N PRO A 196 20.70 -0.50 -1.65
CA PRO A 196 20.38 -1.70 -2.42
C PRO A 196 19.21 -1.48 -3.40
N ASP A 197 19.35 -1.97 -4.63
CA ASP A 197 18.32 -1.79 -5.65
C ASP A 197 17.11 -2.70 -5.37
N TRP A 198 16.09 -2.09 -4.76
CA TRP A 198 14.83 -2.73 -4.40
C TRP A 198 14.04 -3.25 -5.62
N ARG A 199 14.31 -2.79 -6.86
CA ARG A 199 13.74 -3.39 -8.08
C ARG A 199 14.16 -4.84 -8.21
N LYS A 200 15.48 -5.05 -8.23
CA LYS A 200 16.11 -6.35 -8.37
C LYS A 200 15.78 -7.26 -7.20
N ALA A 201 15.37 -6.73 -6.05
CA ALA A 201 14.84 -7.51 -4.95
C ALA A 201 13.40 -7.99 -5.22
N ILE A 202 12.50 -7.12 -5.71
CA ILE A 202 11.16 -7.52 -6.16
C ILE A 202 11.26 -8.56 -7.28
N GLU A 203 12.06 -8.29 -8.32
CA GLU A 203 12.20 -9.15 -9.51
C GLU A 203 12.69 -10.56 -9.13
N ARG A 204 13.70 -10.67 -8.25
CA ARG A 204 14.16 -11.98 -7.74
C ARG A 204 13.08 -12.68 -6.90
N HIS A 205 12.32 -11.94 -6.09
CA HIS A 205 11.21 -12.55 -5.34
C HIS A 205 10.11 -13.03 -6.27
N THR A 206 9.63 -12.22 -7.23
CA THR A 206 8.59 -12.66 -8.16
C THR A 206 9.06 -13.77 -9.09
N GLN A 207 10.36 -13.85 -9.43
CA GLN A 207 10.93 -15.00 -10.15
C GLN A 207 10.93 -16.28 -9.30
N SER A 208 11.33 -16.20 -8.02
CA SER A 208 11.47 -17.39 -7.15
C SER A 208 10.18 -18.20 -6.92
N PHE A 209 9.00 -17.62 -7.16
CA PHE A 209 7.72 -18.34 -7.14
C PHE A 209 7.49 -19.24 -8.37
N ASN A 210 8.17 -18.98 -9.49
CA ASN A 210 8.10 -19.85 -10.69
C ASN A 210 9.05 -21.05 -10.55
N ASP A 211 10.20 -20.87 -9.92
CA ASP A 211 11.17 -21.94 -9.66
C ASP A 211 10.66 -22.90 -8.55
N SER A 212 9.72 -22.43 -7.72
CA SER A 212 9.11 -23.18 -6.62
C SER A 212 7.91 -24.00 -7.10
N SER A 213 8.14 -25.27 -7.44
CA SER A 213 7.05 -26.22 -7.73
C SER A 213 6.04 -26.31 -6.57
N PRO A 214 4.72 -26.50 -6.85
CA PRO A 214 3.62 -26.26 -5.88
C PRO A 214 3.58 -27.17 -4.64
N GLN A 215 4.53 -28.11 -4.49
CA GLN A 215 4.69 -28.93 -3.28
C GLN A 215 5.61 -28.29 -2.21
N ALA A 216 6.29 -27.18 -2.51
CA ALA A 216 7.34 -26.60 -1.65
C ALA A 216 6.84 -25.72 -0.47
N HIS A 217 5.53 -25.46 -0.34
CA HIS A 217 4.96 -24.46 0.58
C HIS A 217 5.11 -24.72 2.10
N ASN A 218 5.85 -25.76 2.53
CA ASN A 218 6.07 -26.08 3.95
C ASN A 218 7.55 -26.17 4.37
N THR A 219 8.51 -25.94 3.46
CA THR A 219 9.94 -25.89 3.82
C THR A 219 10.41 -24.48 4.10
N LYS A 220 11.00 -24.27 5.30
CA LYS A 220 11.65 -23.02 5.69
C LYS A 220 12.79 -22.71 4.73
N LEU A 221 12.75 -21.56 4.05
CA LEU A 221 13.87 -21.05 3.27
C LEU A 221 15.13 -20.95 4.16
N PRO A 222 16.32 -21.39 3.69
CA PRO A 222 17.54 -21.28 4.48
C PRO A 222 17.87 -19.83 4.81
N LEU A 223 17.91 -19.51 6.11
CA LEU A 223 18.42 -18.23 6.60
C LEU A 223 19.94 -18.21 6.42
N ASP A 224 20.38 -17.61 5.31
CA ASP A 224 21.80 -17.44 5.00
C ASP A 224 22.53 -16.73 6.15
N ARG A 225 23.61 -17.38 6.62
CA ARG A 225 24.21 -17.09 7.93
C ARG A 225 24.96 -15.77 7.96
N ASP A 226 25.50 -15.31 6.84
CA ASP A 226 26.37 -14.13 6.82
C ASP A 226 25.63 -12.79 6.99
N PHE A 227 24.31 -12.74 6.71
CA PHE A 227 23.52 -11.51 6.91
C PHE A 227 23.44 -11.04 8.37
N LYS A 228 23.63 -11.93 9.37
CA LYS A 228 23.69 -11.52 10.78
C LYS A 228 24.87 -10.61 11.10
N LYS A 229 26.01 -10.74 10.41
CA LYS A 229 27.21 -9.89 10.62
C LYS A 229 27.02 -8.46 10.09
N LEU A 230 26.21 -8.27 9.05
CA LEU A 230 26.03 -6.97 8.39
C LEU A 230 25.29 -5.93 9.24
N TYR A 231 24.50 -6.37 10.24
CA TYR A 231 23.64 -5.47 11.03
C TYR A 231 23.85 -5.57 12.55
N SER A 232 24.68 -6.49 13.06
CA SER A 232 24.99 -6.59 14.50
C SER A 232 25.75 -5.39 15.06
N ASN A 233 26.49 -4.65 14.24
CA ASN A 233 27.51 -3.72 14.70
C ASN A 233 27.06 -2.25 14.80
N LYS A 234 25.76 -1.95 14.72
CA LYS A 234 25.23 -0.57 14.84
C LYS A 234 24.40 -0.27 16.09
N PHE A 235 24.20 -1.25 16.98
CA PHE A 235 23.57 -1.05 18.27
C PHE A 235 24.24 -1.89 19.36
N LYS A 236 25.23 -1.29 20.03
CA LYS A 236 25.43 -1.49 21.48
C LYS A 236 24.78 -0.29 22.20
N PRO A 237 24.35 -0.46 23.46
CA PRO A 237 23.71 0.61 24.24
C PRO A 237 24.68 1.77 24.51
#